data_AF-A0A7J0ADA7-F1
#
_entry.id   AF-A0A7J0ADA7-F1
#
_cell.length_a   1.000
_cell.length_b   1.000
_cell.length_c   1.000
_cell.angle_alpha   90.00
_cell.angle_beta   90.00
_cell.angle_gamma   90.00
#
_symmetry.space_group_name_H-M   'P 1'
#
loop_
_entity.id
_entity.type
_entity.pdbx_description
1 polymer ?
#
loop_
_entity_poly.entity_id
_entity_poly.type
_entity_poly.pdbx_seq_one_letter_code
_entity_poly.pdbx_strand_id
1 'polypeptide(L)' 'MESNNILAAPQIADVDAFYTEWRRNHVGSRKVFYEFMTTPTPERDRFLVEMGAVTEFAGAVVTTTLKK' A
#
# COMPACT_ATOMS: atom_id res chain seq x y z
N MET A 1 18.32 -2.38 6.97
CA MET A 1 17.57 -2.77 5.75
C MET A 1 16.36 -3.53 6.23
N GLU A 2 15.21 -2.87 6.28
CA GLU A 2 13.97 -3.51 6.73
C GLU A 2 13.47 -4.43 5.61
N SER A 3 13.46 -5.72 5.93
CA SER A 3 13.01 -6.80 5.05
C SER A 3 11.56 -6.58 4.63
N ASN A 4 11.24 -6.87 3.37
CA ASN A 4 9.88 -7.00 2.87
C ASN A 4 9.05 -7.86 3.83
N ASN A 5 8.20 -7.24 4.65
CA ASN A 5 7.46 -7.92 5.70
C ASN A 5 6.00 -8.07 5.26
N ILE A 6 5.59 -9.31 4.99
CA ILE A 6 4.22 -9.62 4.54
C ILE A 6 3.16 -9.20 5.58
N LEU A 7 3.57 -9.09 6.85
CA LEU A 7 2.71 -8.62 7.94
C LEU A 7 2.40 -7.12 7.86
N ALA A 8 3.25 -6.34 7.18
CA ALA A 8 3.06 -4.90 6.98
C ALA A 8 2.46 -4.59 5.59
N ALA A 9 2.25 -5.60 4.75
CA ALA A 9 1.69 -5.42 3.42
C ALA A 9 0.19 -5.10 3.54
N PRO A 10 -0.29 -4.00 2.93
CA PRO A 10 -1.69 -3.64 3.00
C PRO A 10 -2.57 -4.70 2.34
N GLN A 11 -3.71 -5.01 2.95
CA GLN A 11 -4.77 -5.84 2.36
C GLN A 11 -5.52 -5.00 1.33
N ILE A 12 -5.33 -5.28 0.05
CA ILE A 12 -5.96 -4.53 -1.06
C ILE A 12 -7.09 -5.37 -1.66
N ALA A 13 -8.32 -4.91 -1.53
CA ALA A 13 -9.49 -5.62 -2.07
C ALA A 13 -9.56 -5.56 -3.61
N ASP A 14 -9.20 -4.43 -4.21
CA ASP A 14 -9.24 -4.22 -5.66
C ASP A 14 -7.92 -3.64 -6.17
N VAL A 15 -6.94 -4.52 -6.37
CA VAL A 15 -5.57 -4.19 -6.77
C VAL A 15 -5.51 -3.41 -8.09
N ASP A 16 -6.40 -3.70 -9.05
CA ASP A 16 -6.40 -3.04 -10.35
C ASP A 16 -6.93 -1.60 -10.26
N ALA A 17 -7.95 -1.35 -9.43
CA ALA A 17 -8.43 0.00 -9.18
C ALA A 17 -7.35 0.88 -8.53
N PHE A 18 -6.67 0.38 -7.49
CA PHE A 18 -5.60 1.12 -6.82
C PHE A 18 -4.35 1.28 -7.69
N TYR A 19 -4.01 0.29 -8.52
CA TYR A 19 -2.93 0.42 -9.50
C TYR A 19 -3.23 1.51 -10.53
N THR A 20 -4.50 1.61 -10.98
CA THR A 20 -4.93 2.64 -11.94
C THR A 20 -4.83 4.04 -11.33
N GLU A 21 -5.24 4.22 -10.07
CA GLU A 21 -5.06 5.48 -9.35
C GLU A 21 -3.58 5.80 -9.13
N TRP A 22 -2.77 4.82 -8.72
CA TRP A 22 -1.32 5.00 -8.53
C TRP A 22 -0.62 5.45 -9.81
N ARG A 23 -0.99 4.85 -10.95
CA ARG A 23 -0.47 5.19 -12.30
C ARG A 23 -0.79 6.60 -12.77
N ARG A 24 -1.70 7.34 -12.11
CA ARG A 24 -1.96 8.75 -12.44
C ARG A 24 -0.76 9.64 -12.10
N ASN A 25 -0.07 9.32 -11.00
CA ASN A 25 1.02 10.13 -10.47
C ASN A 25 2.38 9.41 -10.50
N HIS A 26 2.41 8.12 -10.84
CA HIS A 26 3.64 7.32 -10.88
C HIS A 26 3.83 6.63 -12.23
N VAL A 27 5.10 6.52 -12.65
CA VAL A 27 5.50 5.82 -13.87
C VAL A 27 6.07 4.45 -13.48
N GLY A 28 5.42 3.38 -13.92
CA GLY A 28 5.89 2.02 -13.63
C GLY A 28 4.95 0.93 -14.14
N SER A 29 5.40 -0.31 -14.01
CA SER A 29 4.60 -1.52 -14.25
C SER A 29 3.95 -1.99 -12.94
N ARG A 30 3.03 -2.96 -13.01
CA ARG A 30 2.40 -3.57 -11.82
C ARG A 30 3.42 -4.10 -10.81
N LYS A 31 4.59 -4.57 -11.29
CA LYS A 31 5.68 -5.02 -10.41
C LYS A 31 6.19 -3.87 -9.53
N VAL A 32 6.43 -2.70 -10.13
CA VAL A 32 6.88 -1.50 -9.41
C VAL A 32 5.81 -1.03 -8.42
N PHE A 33 4.52 -1.17 -8.78
CA PHE A 33 3.43 -0.90 -7.85
C PHE A 33 3.44 -1.85 -6.64
N TYR A 34 3.65 -3.15 -6.84
CA TYR A 34 3.77 -4.07 -5.71
C TYR A 34 4.97 -3.74 -4.83
N GLU A 35 6.12 -3.47 -5.43
CA GLU A 35 7.31 -3.03 -4.70
C GLU A 35 7.05 -1.74 -3.93
N PHE A 36 6.34 -0.77 -4.52
CA PHE A 36 5.92 0.45 -3.85
C PHE A 36 5.01 0.18 -2.65
N MET A 37 4.03 -0.73 -2.79
CA MET A 37 3.11 -1.07 -1.70
C MET A 37 3.77 -1.89 -0.58
N THR A 38 4.83 -2.65 -0.88
CA THR A 38 5.58 -3.43 0.13
C THR A 38 6.75 -2.66 0.73
N THR A 39 7.15 -1.53 0.14
CA THR A 39 8.25 -0.70 0.65
C THR A 39 7.69 0.38 1.57
N PRO A 40 8.11 0.45 2.84
CA PRO A 40 7.68 1.50 3.75
C PRO A 40 8.37 2.83 3.38
N THR A 41 7.74 3.60 2.50
CA THR A 41 8.18 4.95 2.12
C THR A 41 7.15 6.01 2.52
N PRO A 42 7.57 7.27 2.77
CA PRO A 42 6.64 8.36 3.06
C PRO A 42 5.63 8.63 1.94
N GLU A 43 6.00 8.38 0.69
CA GLU A 43 5.11 8.49 -0.47
C GLU A 43 4.02 7.44 -0.44
N ARG A 44 4.36 6.20 -0.04
CA ARG A 44 3.38 5.15 0.19
C ARG A 44 2.41 5.50 1.31
N ASP A 45 2.88 6.06 2.43
CA ASP A 45 1.96 6.52 3.50
C ASP A 45 0.97 7.56 2.99
N ARG A 46 1.45 8.55 2.24
CA ARG A 46 0.57 9.58 1.63
C ARG A 46 -0.46 8.97 0.69
N PHE A 47 -0.03 8.05 -0.17
CA PHE A 47 -0.92 7.34 -1.08
C PHE A 47 -2.00 6.55 -0.33
N LEU A 48 -1.61 5.84 0.74
CA LEU A 48 -2.54 5.11 1.59
C LEU A 48 -3.56 6.04 2.26
N VAL A 49 -3.13 7.20 2.77
CA VAL A 49 -4.02 8.20 3.36
C VAL A 49 -4.98 8.81 2.32
N GLU A 50 -4.49 9.18 1.13
CA GLU A 50 -5.33 9.69 0.04
C GLU A 50 -6.39 8.69 -0.42
N MET A 51 -6.04 7.40 -0.43
CA MET A 51 -6.93 6.32 -0.82
C MET A 51 -7.90 5.91 0.30
N GLY A 52 -7.85 6.55 1.47
CA GLY A 52 -8.74 6.25 2.59
C GLY A 52 -8.41 4.91 3.27
N ALA A 53 -7.15 4.49 3.25
CA ALA A 53 -6.74 3.25 3.89
C ALA A 53 -7.02 3.29 5.39
N VAL A 54 -7.71 2.27 5.89
CA VAL A 54 -7.95 2.11 7.32
C VAL A 54 -6.75 1.34 7.89
N THR A 55 -5.99 2.00 8.74
CA THR A 55 -4.89 1.35 9.47
C THR A 55 -5.38 0.94 10.85
N GLU A 56 -5.51 -0.36 11.06
CA GLU A 56 -5.92 -0.95 12.32
C GLU A 56 -4.70 -1.51 13.05
N PHE A 57 -4.60 -1.19 14.34
CA PHE A 57 -3.57 -1.71 15.22
C PHE A 57 -4.13 -2.88 16.02
N ALA A 58 -3.76 -4.10 15.65
CA ALA A 58 -4.10 -5.31 16.40
C ALA A 58 -2.92 -5.70 17.30
N GLY A 59 -2.78 -5.00 18.44
CA GLY A 59 -1.71 -5.24 19.40
C GLY A 59 -0.33 -4.89 18.85
N ALA A 60 0.51 -5.90 18.58
CA ALA A 60 1.87 -5.73 18.05
C ALA A 60 1.94 -5.66 16.51
N VAL A 61 0.80 -5.78 15.81
CA VAL A 61 0.73 -5.83 14.35
C VAL A 61 -0.07 -4.63 13.82
N VAL A 62 0.49 -3.98 12.81
CA VAL A 62 -0.17 -2.90 12.06
C VAL A 62 -0.73 -3.51 10.78
N THR A 63 -2.05 -3.47 10.62
CA THR A 63 -2.73 -3.97 9.42
C THR A 63 -3.35 -2.79 8.69
N THR A 64 -2.88 -2.51 7.48
CA THR A 64 -3.48 -1.46 6.64
C THR A 64 -4.42 -2.11 5.63
N THR A 65 -5.69 -1.71 5.63
CA THR A 65 -6.70 -2.26 4.73
C THR A 65 -7.19 -1.17 3.76
N LEU A 66 -7.13 -1.48 2.47
CA LEU A 66 -7.69 -0.68 1.39
C LEU A 66 -8.99 -1.35 0.91
N LYS A 67 -10.12 -0.80 1.34
CA LYS A 67 -11.47 -1.16 0.88
C LYS A 67 -12.12 0.10 0.31
N LYS A 68 -12.49 0.05 -0.96
CA LYS A 68 -13.28 1.09 -1.62
C LYS A 68 -14.74 0.68 -1.64
#